data_AF-A0A3B4XH58-F1
#
_entry.id   AF-A0A3B4XH58-F1
#
_cell.length_a   1.000
_cell.length_b   1.000
_cell.length_c   1.000
_cell.angle_alpha   90.00
_cell.angle_beta   90.00
_cell.angle_gamma   90.00
#
_symmetry.space_group_name_H-M   'P 1'
#
loop_
_entity.id
_entity.type
_entity.pdbx_description
1 polymer ?
#
loop_
_entity_poly.entity_id
_entity_poly.type
_entity_poly.pdbx_seq_one_letter_code
_entity_poly.pdbx_strand_id
1 'polypeptide(L)' 'MLMDQDTQWLYQLLAEVQLEKFYLRVRDGLNITRIEHFAYVKESDLEQIGISKPAQRRLWEALKRYKANSRSRPWIPKV' A
#
# COMPACT_ATOMS: atom_id res chain seq x y z
N MET A 1 12.08 5.81 16.31
CA MET A 1 10.64 5.76 16.01
C MET A 1 10.36 4.36 15.52
N LEU A 2 9.70 3.52 16.32
CA LEU A 2 9.34 2.17 15.90
C LEU A 2 8.43 2.32 14.68
N MET A 3 8.92 1.96 13.49
CA MET A 3 8.01 1.61 12.41
C MET A 3 7.24 0.40 12.92
N ASP A 4 5.93 0.55 13.17
CA ASP A 4 5.06 -0.56 13.52
C ASP A 4 5.29 -1.66 12.48
N GLN A 5 5.86 -2.79 12.90
CA GLN A 5 6.16 -3.92 12.00
C GLN A 5 4.94 -4.31 11.16
N ASP A 6 3.75 -4.12 11.73
CA ASP A 6 2.45 -4.31 11.11
C ASP A 6 2.18 -3.47 9.86
N THR A 7 2.92 -2.37 9.64
CA THR A 7 2.73 -1.45 8.50
C THR A 7 3.96 -1.33 7.60
N GLN A 8 5.04 -2.07 7.89
CA GLN A 8 6.23 -2.07 7.02
C GLN A 8 5.92 -2.57 5.60
N TRP A 9 5.01 -3.54 5.48
CA TRP A 9 4.54 -4.03 4.17
C TRP A 9 3.88 -2.93 3.34
N LEU A 10 3.15 -2.02 3.98
CA LEU A 10 2.48 -0.91 3.32
C LEU A 10 3.50 0.09 2.77
N TYR A 11 4.53 0.40 3.54
CA TYR A 11 5.63 1.25 3.09
C TYR A 11 6.34 0.64 1.88
N GLN A 12 6.70 -0.65 1.94
CA GLN A 12 7.38 -1.33 0.84
C GLN A 12 6.54 -1.40 -0.43
N LEU A 13 5.24 -1.70 -0.29
CA LEU A 13 4.30 -1.70 -1.41
C LEU A 13 4.22 -0.32 -2.08
N LEU A 14 4.13 0.74 -1.28
CA LEU A 14 4.09 2.10 -1.80
C LEU A 14 5.42 2.51 -2.43
N ALA A 15 6.55 2.11 -1.85
CA ALA A 15 7.88 2.38 -2.39
C ALA A 15 8.10 1.73 -3.78
N GLU A 16 7.57 0.53 -4.01
CA GLU A 16 7.65 -0.14 -5.32
C GLU A 16 7.00 0.68 -6.44
N VAL A 17 5.96 1.47 -6.10
CA VAL A 17 5.24 2.34 -7.04
C VAL A 17 5.59 3.82 -6.89
N GLN A 18 6.65 4.16 -6.14
CA GLN A 18 7.12 5.53 -5.87
C GLN A 18 6.06 6.41 -5.18
N LEU A 19 5.26 5.80 -4.30
CA LEU A 19 4.23 6.44 -3.49
C LEU A 19 4.58 6.46 -2.00
N GLU A 20 5.83 6.23 -1.59
CA GLU A 20 6.21 6.22 -0.17
C GLU A 20 5.89 7.53 0.54
N LYS A 21 5.90 8.67 -0.18
CA LYS A 21 5.49 9.98 0.36
C LYS A 21 4.02 10.04 0.82
N PHE A 22 3.18 9.14 0.31
CA PHE A 22 1.77 9.01 0.70
C PHE A 22 1.56 8.02 1.84
N TYR A 23 2.61 7.37 2.34
CA TYR A 23 2.53 6.36 3.40
C TYR A 23 1.72 6.83 4.61
N LEU A 24 2.05 8.01 5.16
CA LEU A 24 1.30 8.55 6.30
C LEU A 24 -0.16 8.86 5.93
N ARG A 25 -0.45 9.30 4.70
CA ARG A 25 -1.83 9.56 4.30
C ARG A 25 -2.64 8.28 4.07
N VAL A 26 -2.02 7.22 3.59
CA VAL A 26 -2.67 5.92 3.40
C VAL A 26 -2.84 5.22 4.76
N ARG A 27 -1.81 5.26 5.61
CA ARG A 27 -1.84 4.67 6.96
C ARG A 27 -2.77 5.44 7.88
N ASP A 28 -2.55 6.73 8.10
CA ASP A 28 -3.30 7.52 9.08
C ASP A 28 -4.60 8.10 8.49
N GLY A 29 -4.61 8.47 7.20
CA GLY A 29 -5.79 9.02 6.55
C GLY A 29 -6.85 7.99 6.16
N LEU A 30 -6.43 6.80 5.72
CA LEU A 30 -7.34 5.69 5.37
C LEU A 30 -7.36 4.56 6.40
N ASN A 31 -6.61 4.70 7.50
CA ASN A 31 -6.47 3.70 8.55
C ASN A 31 -6.09 2.30 8.02
N ILE A 32 -5.22 2.25 7.00
CA ILE A 32 -4.77 0.99 6.43
C ILE A 32 -3.66 0.40 7.28
N THR A 33 -4.02 -0.63 8.05
CA THR A 33 -3.07 -1.42 8.84
C THR A 33 -2.88 -2.83 8.25
N ARG A 34 -3.87 -3.33 7.52
CA ARG A 34 -3.85 -4.65 6.85
C ARG A 34 -4.17 -4.54 5.38
N ILE A 35 -3.71 -5.51 4.59
CA ILE A 35 -3.97 -5.52 3.15
C ILE A 35 -5.45 -5.73 2.79
N GLU A 36 -6.21 -6.28 3.73
CA GLU A 36 -7.67 -6.45 3.64
C GLU A 36 -8.40 -5.10 3.62
N HIS A 37 -7.84 -4.07 4.28
CA HIS A 37 -8.46 -2.74 4.31
C HIS A 37 -8.51 -2.11 2.91
N PHE A 38 -7.57 -2.44 2.02
CA PHE A 38 -7.64 -2.03 0.61
C PHE A 38 -8.87 -2.54 -0.13
N ALA A 39 -9.55 -3.59 0.34
CA ALA A 39 -10.81 -4.02 -0.28
C ALA A 39 -11.96 -3.01 -0.06
N TYR A 40 -11.85 -2.15 0.96
CA TYR A 40 -12.85 -1.14 1.30
C TYR A 40 -12.50 0.26 0.80
N VAL A 41 -11.27 0.46 0.32
CA VAL A 41 -10.80 1.75 -0.19
C VAL A 41 -11.30 1.97 -1.60
N LYS A 42 -11.98 3.09 -1.84
CA LYS A 42 -12.43 3.50 -3.16
C LYS A 42 -11.43 4.43 -3.81
N GLU A 43 -11.55 4.57 -5.13
CA GLU A 43 -10.76 5.54 -5.91
C GLU A 43 -10.92 6.97 -5.35
N SER A 44 -12.14 7.34 -4.93
CA SER A 44 -12.44 8.64 -4.34
C SER A 44 -11.68 8.90 -3.04
N ASP A 45 -11.48 7.88 -2.20
CA ASP A 45 -10.73 8.00 -0.95
C ASP A 45 -9.24 8.26 -1.24
N LEU A 46 -8.69 7.58 -2.27
CA LEU A 46 -7.34 7.80 -2.76
C LEU A 46 -7.19 9.20 -3.39
N GLU A 47 -8.19 9.68 -4.13
CA GLU A 47 -8.19 11.05 -4.67
C GLU A 47 -8.22 12.09 -3.54
N GLN A 48 -9.00 11.87 -2.48
CA GLN A 48 -9.11 12.78 -1.33
C GLN A 48 -7.76 12.95 -0.61
N ILE A 49 -6.97 11.89 -0.49
CA ILE A 49 -5.62 11.97 0.09
C ILE A 49 -4.55 12.47 -0.90
N GLY A 50 -4.94 12.83 -2.13
CA GLY A 50 -4.08 13.42 -3.16
C GLY A 50 -3.33 12.41 -4.04
N ILE A 51 -3.78 11.15 -4.08
CA ILE A 51 -3.27 10.15 -5.02
C ILE A 51 -4.05 10.27 -6.33
N SER A 52 -3.36 10.68 -7.38
CA SER A 52 -3.96 10.84 -8.71
C SER A 52 -4.34 9.50 -9.34
N LYS A 53 -5.34 9.49 -10.22
CA LYS A 53 -5.78 8.29 -10.97
C LYS A 53 -4.64 7.43 -11.56
N PRO A 54 -3.58 7.98 -12.21
CA PRO A 54 -2.46 7.16 -12.69
C PRO A 54 -1.60 6.56 -11.57
N ALA A 55 -1.53 7.19 -10.39
CA ALA A 55 -0.88 6.62 -9.22
C ALA A 55 -1.73 5.51 -8.58
N GLN A 56 -3.05 5.68 -8.55
CA GLN A 56 -3.98 4.64 -8.07
C GLN A 56 -3.88 3.36 -8.90
N ARG A 57 -3.87 3.47 -10.23
CA ARG A 57 -3.69 2.31 -11.12
C ARG A 57 -2.41 1.53 -10.80
N ARG A 58 -1.29 2.23 -10.59
CA ARG A 58 -0.02 1.62 -10.19
C ARG A 58 -0.13 0.91 -8.84
N LEU A 59 -0.75 1.55 -7.86
CA LEU A 59 -0.98 0.97 -6.53
C LEU A 59 -1.81 -0.32 -6.59
N TRP A 60 -2.90 -0.33 -7.37
CA TRP A 60 -3.74 -1.52 -7.54
C TRP A 60 -3.01 -2.68 -8.23
N GLU A 61 -2.18 -2.39 -9.23
CA GLU A 61 -1.33 -3.40 -9.88
C GLU A 61 -0.30 -3.98 -8.90
N ALA A 62 0.35 -3.14 -8.10
CA ALA A 62 1.27 -3.59 -7.05
C ALA A 62 0.54 -4.43 -5.98
N LEU A 63 -0.66 -4.03 -5.55
CA LEU A 63 -1.48 -4.81 -4.63
C LEU A 63 -1.84 -6.19 -5.18
N LYS A 64 -2.15 -6.27 -6.48
CA LYS A 64 -2.46 -7.54 -7.14
C LYS A 64 -1.24 -8.46 -7.17
N ARG A 65 -0.06 -7.93 -7.49
CA ARG A 65 1.23 -8.67 -7.44
C ARG A 65 1.57 -9.12 -6.03
N TYR A 66 1.41 -8.23 -5.05
CA TYR A 66 1.65 -8.53 -3.65
C TYR A 66 0.75 -9.67 -3.17
N LYS A 67 -0.56 -9.62 -3.44
CA LYS A 67 -1.51 -10.70 -3.10
C LYS A 67 -1.21 -12.02 -3.81
N ALA A 68 -0.71 -11.97 -5.05
CA ALA A 68 -0.31 -13.16 -5.78
C ALA A 68 0.95 -13.80 -5.18
N ASN A 69 1.93 -12.99 -4.78
CA ASN A 69 3.17 -13.47 -4.18
C ASN A 69 2.99 -13.94 -2.73
N SER A 70 2.14 -13.27 -1.95
CA SER A 70 1.87 -13.64 -0.55
C SER A 70 1.17 -14.99 -0.39
N ARG A 71 0.47 -15.48 -1.43
CA ARG A 71 -0.16 -16.80 -1.44
C ARG A 71 0.81 -17.95 -1.73
N SER A 72 2.02 -17.65 -2.24
CA SER A 72 2.98 -18.65 -2.72
C SER A 72 4.31 -18.65 -1.96
N ARG A 73 4.66 -17.61 -1.19
CA ARG A 73 5.74 -17.57 -0.18
C ARG A 73 5.70 -16.25 0.60
N PRO A 74 6.16 -16.18 1.86
CA PRO A 74 6.36 -14.89 2.54
C PRO A 74 7.38 -14.07 1.74
N TRP A 75 6.98 -12.86 1.37
CA TRP A 75 7.80 -11.89 0.66
C TRP A 75 9.03 -11.54 1.49
N ILE A 76 10.17 -12.17 1.18
CA ILE A 76 11.47 -11.76 1.69
C ILE A 76 12.00 -10.71 0.72
N PRO A 77 12.18 -9.45 1.15
CA PRO A 77 12.84 -8.47 0.31
C PRO A 77 14.29 -8.92 0.13
N LYS A 78 14.74 -9.06 -1.12
CA LYS A 78 16.16 -9.28 -1.43
C LYS A 78 16.89 -7.97 -1.13
N VAL A 79 17.79 -8.05 -0.15
CA VAL A 79 18.85 -7.09 0.20
C VAL A 79 19.78 -6.84 -0.98
#